data_AF-A0A5C6C227-F1
#
_entry.id   AF-A0A5C6C227-F1
#
_cell.length_a   1.000
_cell.length_b   1.000
_cell.length_c   1.000
_cell.angle_alpha   90.00
_cell.angle_beta   90.00
_cell.angle_gamma   90.00
#
_symmetry.space_group_name_H-M   'P 1'
#
loop_
_entity.id
_entity.type
_entity.pdbx_description
1 polymer ?
#
loop_
_entity_poly.entity_id
_entity_poly.type
_entity_poly.pdbx_seq_one_letter_code
_entity_poly.pdbx_strand_id
1 'polypeptide(L)'
;MFTTRMSDTEKQCLYETVTQAGSLLDALGYPWWLSHGTLLGAWRHHDVIPWDDDLDVAFPRERISELQATAAANGWEFRRLGPFLAKIWNPRAAMYQTGADWSWPFADITLYDETSSTIIIEYMYHRFFAVVEKSAVLPLQKVSFGPLQLPVPKSPETLLNQIYPYWNRQPSSSNYSHRSEGSYSEPSERRRIADLADEFPMFNVNLDFTDDSVVVYHGEHPSWSGPVHFFSDGRMSRPGVDEGRYEKIEDHGIALFWDRWAPEVLVRKDSTSAYRDPTKPFFLYPR
;
A
#
# COMPACT_ATOMS: atom_id res chain seq x y z
N MET A 1 -1.93 13.03 -7.30
CA MET A 1 -3.27 13.04 -6.72
C MET A 1 -3.22 12.60 -5.25
N PHE A 2 -2.87 13.50 -4.34
CA PHE A 2 -3.00 13.28 -2.90
C PHE A 2 -4.02 14.29 -2.38
N THR A 3 -5.25 13.84 -2.23
CA THR A 3 -6.39 14.71 -1.88
C THR A 3 -7.26 13.96 -0.91
N THR A 4 -7.67 14.63 0.16
CA THR A 4 -8.63 14.04 1.11
C THR A 4 -9.90 13.66 0.35
N ARG A 5 -10.19 12.35 0.32
CA ARG A 5 -11.33 11.83 -0.44
C ARG A 5 -12.60 11.96 0.37
N MET A 6 -12.59 11.64 1.66
CA MET A 6 -13.80 11.58 2.48
C MET A 6 -14.02 12.85 3.30
N SER A 7 -15.26 13.29 3.37
CA SER A 7 -15.76 14.19 4.41
C SER A 7 -15.79 13.49 5.78
N ASP A 8 -15.90 14.27 6.85
CA ASP A 8 -16.00 13.71 8.21
C ASP A 8 -17.21 12.77 8.37
N THR A 9 -18.34 13.10 7.74
CA THR A 9 -19.55 12.26 7.73
C THR A 9 -19.33 10.93 7.02
N GLU A 10 -18.67 10.96 5.85
CA GLU A 10 -18.33 9.74 5.10
C GLU A 10 -17.37 8.85 5.89
N LYS A 11 -16.36 9.46 6.50
CA LYS A 11 -15.39 8.76 7.35
C LYS A 11 -16.05 8.11 8.57
N GLN A 12 -16.98 8.82 9.21
CA GLN A 12 -17.78 8.29 10.32
C GLN A 12 -18.63 7.09 9.87
N CYS A 13 -19.25 7.16 8.69
CA CYS A 13 -20.01 6.04 8.14
C CYS A 13 -19.12 4.82 7.82
N LEU A 14 -17.89 5.03 7.35
CA LEU A 14 -16.91 3.97 7.16
C LEU A 14 -16.55 3.28 8.49
N TYR A 15 -16.36 4.04 9.57
CA TYR A 15 -16.12 3.49 10.91
C TYR A 15 -17.29 2.67 11.44
N GLU A 16 -18.51 3.13 11.23
CA GLU A 16 -19.71 2.38 11.57
C GLU A 16 -19.80 1.09 10.76
N THR A 17 -19.41 1.13 9.48
CA THR A 17 -19.41 -0.03 8.58
C THR A 17 -18.42 -1.09 9.04
N VAL A 18 -17.17 -0.74 9.34
CA VAL A 18 -16.19 -1.72 9.85
C VAL A 18 -16.56 -2.25 11.23
N THR A 19 -17.20 -1.43 12.08
CA THR A 19 -17.69 -1.87 13.40
C THR A 19 -18.78 -2.94 13.26
N GLN A 20 -19.75 -2.71 12.38
CA GLN A 20 -20.84 -3.66 12.16
C GLN A 20 -20.34 -4.91 11.41
N ALA A 21 -19.56 -4.75 10.35
CA ALA A 21 -18.95 -5.86 9.62
C ALA A 21 -18.05 -6.70 10.53
N GLY A 22 -17.22 -6.05 11.35
CA GLY A 22 -16.39 -6.68 12.37
C GLY A 22 -17.21 -7.50 13.36
N SER A 23 -18.39 -7.01 13.77
CA SER A 23 -19.29 -7.78 14.65
C SER A 23 -19.83 -9.06 13.99
N LEU A 24 -20.11 -9.03 12.67
CA LEU A 24 -20.49 -10.22 11.92
C LEU A 24 -19.34 -11.24 11.84
N LEU A 25 -18.11 -10.76 11.63
CA LEU A 25 -16.92 -11.59 11.54
C LEU A 25 -16.54 -12.18 12.91
N ASP A 26 -16.60 -11.38 13.97
CA ASP A 26 -16.35 -11.81 15.36
C ASP A 26 -17.32 -12.91 15.78
N ALA A 27 -18.60 -12.82 15.38
CA ALA A 27 -19.62 -13.83 15.70
C ALA A 27 -19.31 -15.23 15.11
N LEU A 28 -18.48 -15.30 14.05
CA LEU A 28 -18.06 -16.55 13.45
C LEU A 28 -16.88 -17.20 14.17
N GLY A 29 -16.15 -16.46 15.01
CA GLY A 29 -15.05 -16.99 15.82
C GLY A 29 -13.77 -17.33 15.06
N TYR A 30 -13.63 -16.89 13.80
CA TYR A 30 -12.42 -17.07 13.01
C TYR A 30 -11.56 -15.79 12.98
N PRO A 31 -10.22 -15.91 12.93
CA PRO A 31 -9.35 -14.75 12.84
C PRO A 31 -9.63 -13.94 11.56
N TRP A 32 -9.93 -12.66 11.75
CA TRP A 32 -10.04 -11.67 10.69
C TRP A 32 -9.21 -10.44 11.05
N TRP A 33 -8.73 -9.72 10.05
CA TRP A 33 -7.90 -8.52 10.28
C TRP A 33 -8.12 -7.48 9.20
N LEU A 34 -7.78 -6.22 9.47
CA LEU A 34 -7.73 -5.19 8.43
C LEU A 34 -6.70 -5.56 7.37
N SER A 35 -7.01 -5.39 6.09
CA SER A 35 -6.12 -5.75 4.99
C SER A 35 -5.84 -4.58 4.04
N HIS A 36 -4.98 -4.74 3.04
CA HIS A 36 -4.75 -3.76 1.98
C HIS A 36 -4.57 -2.30 2.46
N GLY A 37 -5.28 -1.34 1.85
CA GLY A 37 -5.19 0.10 2.16
C GLY A 37 -5.65 0.40 3.58
N THR A 38 -6.64 -0.34 4.06
CA THR A 38 -7.15 -0.22 5.44
C THR A 38 -6.09 -0.62 6.48
N LEU A 39 -5.37 -1.72 6.27
CA LEU A 39 -4.25 -2.13 7.13
C LEU A 39 -3.12 -1.09 7.13
N LEU A 40 -2.79 -0.59 5.94
CA LEU A 40 -1.76 0.43 5.78
C LEU A 40 -2.16 1.73 6.48
N GLY A 41 -3.43 2.13 6.38
CA GLY A 41 -3.99 3.25 7.13
C GLY A 41 -3.83 3.07 8.63
N ALA A 42 -4.35 1.97 9.17
CA ALA A 42 -4.26 1.65 10.60
C ALA A 42 -2.81 1.64 11.10
N TRP A 43 -1.87 1.07 10.33
CA TRP A 43 -0.48 0.96 10.75
C TRP A 43 0.31 2.27 10.62
N ARG A 44 0.11 3.03 9.53
CA ARG A 44 0.91 4.23 9.22
C ARG A 44 0.30 5.52 9.75
N HIS A 45 -1.01 5.65 9.66
CA HIS A 45 -1.74 6.88 10.00
C HIS A 45 -2.54 6.75 11.30
N HIS A 46 -2.66 5.54 11.85
CA HIS A 46 -3.60 5.25 12.96
C HIS A 46 -5.05 5.60 12.61
N ASP A 47 -5.35 5.60 11.31
CA ASP A 47 -6.56 6.17 10.71
C ASP A 47 -6.68 5.71 9.24
N VAL A 48 -7.81 5.97 8.57
CA VAL A 48 -7.95 5.84 7.12
C VAL A 48 -6.91 6.70 6.41
N ILE A 49 -6.36 6.19 5.31
CA ILE A 49 -5.50 6.95 4.41
C ILE A 49 -6.31 8.12 3.82
N PRO A 50 -5.83 9.37 3.87
CA PRO A 50 -6.64 10.53 3.46
C PRO A 50 -7.19 10.44 2.03
N TRP A 51 -6.42 9.88 1.10
CA TRP A 51 -6.78 9.73 -0.31
C TRP A 51 -7.39 8.38 -0.68
N ASP A 52 -7.89 7.65 0.32
CA ASP A 52 -8.55 6.34 0.16
C ASP A 52 -10.02 6.44 0.60
N ASP A 53 -10.87 5.56 0.08
CA ASP A 53 -12.32 5.64 0.35
C ASP A 53 -13.06 4.30 0.46
N ASP A 54 -12.35 3.18 0.61
CA ASP A 54 -12.95 1.87 0.90
C ASP A 54 -12.44 1.25 2.20
N LEU A 55 -12.93 0.03 2.44
CA LEU A 55 -12.65 -0.77 3.62
C LEU A 55 -12.30 -2.18 3.19
N ASP A 56 -11.15 -2.65 3.64
CA ASP A 56 -10.62 -3.98 3.33
C ASP A 56 -10.40 -4.79 4.61
N VAL A 57 -10.88 -6.01 4.63
CA VAL A 57 -10.62 -6.98 5.69
C VAL A 57 -10.27 -8.35 5.10
N ALA A 58 -9.52 -9.14 5.87
CA ALA A 58 -9.14 -10.50 5.52
C ALA A 58 -9.97 -11.53 6.32
N PHE A 59 -10.43 -12.59 5.66
CA PHE A 59 -11.22 -13.67 6.30
C PHE A 59 -10.88 -15.06 5.70
N PRO A 60 -10.97 -16.18 6.46
CA PRO A 60 -10.63 -17.50 5.92
C PRO A 60 -11.54 -17.89 4.74
N ARG A 61 -10.92 -18.29 3.63
CA ARG A 61 -11.64 -18.66 2.40
C ARG A 61 -12.59 -19.83 2.62
N GLU A 62 -12.18 -20.83 3.39
CA GLU A 62 -12.98 -22.03 3.68
C GLU A 62 -14.23 -21.77 4.54
N ARG A 63 -14.37 -20.57 5.12
CA ARG A 63 -15.51 -20.17 5.97
C ARG A 63 -16.44 -19.16 5.31
N ILE A 64 -16.23 -18.86 4.04
CA ILE A 64 -16.99 -17.82 3.35
C ILE A 64 -18.50 -18.07 3.32
N SER A 65 -18.93 -19.33 3.21
CA SER A 65 -20.36 -19.67 3.20
C SER A 65 -21.04 -19.32 4.53
N GLU A 66 -20.32 -19.44 5.65
CA GLU A 66 -20.81 -19.04 6.97
C GLU A 66 -20.93 -17.51 7.08
N LEU A 67 -19.97 -16.76 6.50
CA LEU A 67 -20.06 -15.31 6.40
C LEU A 67 -21.25 -14.86 5.55
N GLN A 68 -21.47 -15.48 4.39
CA GLN A 68 -22.62 -15.17 3.54
C GLN A 68 -23.95 -15.42 4.26
N ALA A 69 -24.08 -16.56 4.95
CA ALA A 69 -25.28 -16.88 5.73
C ALA A 69 -25.49 -15.88 6.88
N THR A 70 -24.42 -15.52 7.59
CA THR A 70 -24.46 -14.56 8.71
C THR A 70 -24.81 -13.16 8.24
N ALA A 71 -24.25 -12.71 7.11
CA ALA A 71 -24.60 -11.44 6.50
C ALA A 71 -26.10 -11.40 6.16
N ALA A 72 -26.60 -12.41 5.43
CA ALA A 72 -28.01 -12.49 5.07
C ALA A 72 -28.95 -12.50 6.28
N ALA A 73 -28.60 -13.25 7.34
CA ALA A 73 -29.38 -13.31 8.58
C ALA A 73 -29.45 -11.95 9.31
N ASN A 74 -28.46 -11.07 9.10
CA ASN A 74 -28.41 -9.74 9.68
C ASN A 74 -28.88 -8.64 8.72
N GLY A 75 -29.46 -9.01 7.56
CA GLY A 75 -29.94 -8.07 6.56
C GLY A 75 -28.84 -7.35 5.78
N TRP A 76 -27.63 -7.90 5.79
CA TRP A 76 -26.52 -7.49 4.93
C TRP A 76 -26.58 -8.26 3.62
N GLU A 77 -26.12 -7.61 2.56
CA GLU A 77 -25.94 -8.24 1.26
C GLU A 77 -24.49 -8.68 1.07
N PHE A 78 -24.32 -9.67 0.20
CA PHE A 78 -23.05 -10.34 -0.03
C PHE A 78 -22.88 -10.60 -1.53
N ARG A 79 -21.70 -10.30 -2.07
CA ARG A 79 -21.34 -10.61 -3.45
C ARG A 79 -20.01 -11.32 -3.51
N ARG A 80 -19.97 -12.46 -4.19
CA ARG A 80 -18.72 -13.13 -4.52
C ARG A 80 -18.10 -12.53 -5.78
N LEU A 81 -16.82 -12.16 -5.72
CA LEU A 81 -16.04 -11.60 -6.83
C LEU A 81 -14.84 -12.52 -7.13
N GLY A 82 -15.13 -13.74 -7.58
CA GLY A 82 -14.10 -14.74 -7.87
C GLY A 82 -13.64 -15.54 -6.65
N PRO A 83 -12.51 -16.27 -6.74
CA PRO A 83 -12.08 -17.20 -5.70
C PRO A 83 -11.56 -16.56 -4.40
N PHE A 84 -11.08 -15.32 -4.41
CA PHE A 84 -10.42 -14.72 -3.24
C PHE A 84 -10.94 -13.35 -2.82
N LEU A 85 -12.00 -12.86 -3.47
CA LEU A 85 -12.63 -11.59 -3.10
C LEU A 85 -14.13 -11.78 -2.94
N ALA A 86 -14.69 -11.15 -1.92
CA ALA A 86 -16.12 -10.92 -1.78
C ALA A 86 -16.35 -9.50 -1.28
N LYS A 87 -17.57 -9.00 -1.44
CA LYS A 87 -18.04 -7.74 -0.87
C LYS A 87 -19.21 -8.01 0.05
N ILE A 88 -19.28 -7.28 1.16
CA ILE A 88 -20.47 -7.18 2.00
C ILE A 88 -20.86 -5.72 2.21
N TRP A 89 -22.15 -5.45 2.25
CA TRP A 89 -22.68 -4.11 2.50
C TRP A 89 -24.00 -4.19 3.26
N ASN A 90 -24.33 -3.12 3.96
CA ASN A 90 -25.62 -2.96 4.63
C ASN A 90 -26.49 -2.00 3.81
N PRO A 91 -27.50 -2.50 3.08
CA PRO A 91 -28.36 -1.64 2.25
C PRO A 91 -29.10 -0.55 3.05
N ARG A 92 -29.29 -0.76 4.35
CA ARG A 92 -29.95 0.23 5.22
C ARG A 92 -29.05 1.38 5.66
N ALA A 93 -27.73 1.22 5.49
CA ALA A 93 -26.71 2.22 5.80
C ALA A 93 -26.08 2.82 4.53
N ALA A 94 -26.70 2.60 3.36
CA ALA A 94 -26.22 3.11 2.09
C ALA A 94 -26.19 4.65 2.09
N MET A 95 -25.01 5.23 1.84
CA MET A 95 -24.88 6.67 1.55
C MET A 95 -24.98 6.94 0.06
N TYR A 96 -24.40 6.06 -0.77
CA TYR A 96 -24.40 6.21 -2.23
C TYR A 96 -24.73 4.89 -2.92
N GLN A 97 -25.49 4.97 -4.01
CA GLN A 97 -25.56 3.88 -4.97
C GLN A 97 -24.33 3.96 -5.87
N THR A 98 -23.58 2.85 -5.94
CA THR A 98 -22.41 2.79 -6.83
C THR A 98 -22.83 2.48 -8.27
N GLY A 99 -21.88 2.47 -9.20
CA GLY A 99 -22.09 1.95 -10.56
C GLY A 99 -22.27 0.42 -10.63
N ALA A 100 -22.17 -0.29 -9.50
CA ALA A 100 -22.27 -1.74 -9.40
C ALA A 100 -23.53 -2.18 -8.61
N ASP A 101 -23.64 -3.49 -8.37
CA ASP A 101 -24.77 -4.13 -7.67
C ASP A 101 -24.79 -3.84 -6.15
N TRP A 102 -23.86 -3.03 -5.62
CA TRP A 102 -23.74 -2.73 -4.18
C TRP A 102 -23.77 -1.23 -3.90
N SER A 103 -24.12 -0.86 -2.67
CA SER A 103 -24.05 0.51 -2.17
C SER A 103 -22.72 0.78 -1.47
N TRP A 104 -22.32 2.05 -1.43
CA TRP A 104 -21.24 2.53 -0.56
C TRP A 104 -21.82 3.10 0.75
N PRO A 105 -21.18 2.87 1.91
CA PRO A 105 -19.97 2.09 2.10
C PRO A 105 -20.20 0.57 2.08
N PHE A 106 -19.13 -0.16 1.78
CA PHE A 106 -19.06 -1.62 1.79
C PHE A 106 -17.74 -2.06 2.44
N ALA A 107 -17.60 -3.36 2.72
CA ALA A 107 -16.33 -3.98 3.06
C ALA A 107 -15.93 -4.98 1.98
N ASP A 108 -14.73 -4.80 1.42
CA ASP A 108 -14.04 -5.83 0.64
C ASP A 108 -13.48 -6.90 1.58
N ILE A 109 -13.89 -8.13 1.35
CA ILE A 109 -13.48 -9.33 2.07
C ILE A 109 -12.45 -10.05 1.21
N THR A 110 -11.19 -9.73 1.44
CA THR A 110 -10.06 -10.49 0.90
C THR A 110 -10.00 -11.84 1.62
N LEU A 111 -9.78 -12.91 0.87
CA LEU A 111 -9.75 -14.23 1.47
C LEU A 111 -8.36 -14.80 1.50
N TYR A 112 -8.06 -15.42 2.62
CA TYR A 112 -6.82 -16.15 2.80
C TYR A 112 -7.06 -17.65 2.95
N ASP A 113 -6.09 -18.40 2.49
CA ASP A 113 -5.89 -19.80 2.82
C ASP A 113 -4.86 -19.94 3.92
N GLU A 114 -4.98 -21.03 4.67
CA GLU A 114 -4.09 -21.36 5.75
C GLU A 114 -3.56 -22.80 5.56
N THR A 115 -2.26 -22.97 5.77
CA THR A 115 -1.63 -24.29 5.94
C THR A 115 -1.23 -24.49 7.41
N SER A 116 -0.57 -25.60 7.73
CA SER A 116 -0.04 -25.82 9.08
C SER A 116 0.96 -24.73 9.54
N SER A 117 1.62 -24.03 8.61
CA SER A 117 2.69 -23.07 8.90
C SER A 117 2.56 -21.73 8.17
N THR A 118 1.71 -21.60 7.17
CA THR A 118 1.66 -20.39 6.31
C THR A 118 0.26 -19.84 6.15
N ILE A 119 0.19 -18.53 5.95
CA ILE A 119 -1.00 -17.81 5.45
C ILE A 119 -0.71 -17.41 4.01
N ILE A 120 -1.65 -17.70 3.12
CA ILE A 120 -1.61 -17.39 1.70
C ILE A 120 -2.79 -16.48 1.41
N ILE A 121 -2.53 -15.25 1.00
CA ILE A 121 -3.57 -14.25 0.77
C ILE A 121 -3.38 -13.65 -0.61
N GLU A 122 -4.46 -13.62 -1.39
CA GLU A 122 -4.44 -13.02 -2.72
C GLU A 122 -4.45 -11.51 -2.62
N TYR A 123 -3.62 -10.88 -3.45
CA TYR A 123 -3.57 -9.44 -3.63
C TYR A 123 -3.69 -9.09 -5.13
N MET A 124 -4.47 -8.05 -5.43
CA MET A 124 -4.69 -7.50 -6.78
C MET A 124 -5.32 -8.45 -7.82
N TYR A 125 -6.59 -8.84 -7.62
CA TYR A 125 -7.43 -9.51 -8.65
C TYR A 125 -6.71 -10.66 -9.39
N HIS A 126 -6.28 -11.69 -8.67
CA HIS A 126 -5.66 -12.88 -9.26
C HIS A 126 -4.25 -12.72 -9.86
N ARG A 127 -3.51 -11.67 -9.50
CA ARG A 127 -2.17 -11.43 -10.04
C ARG A 127 -1.03 -11.82 -9.10
N PHE A 128 -1.21 -11.66 -7.79
CA PHE A 128 -0.14 -11.91 -6.81
C PHE A 128 -0.68 -12.58 -5.54
N PHE A 129 0.15 -13.39 -4.90
CA PHE A 129 -0.11 -13.94 -3.57
C PHE A 129 0.98 -13.45 -2.62
N ALA A 130 0.58 -12.97 -1.45
CA ALA A 130 1.52 -12.88 -0.34
C ALA A 130 1.49 -14.21 0.41
N VAL A 131 2.68 -14.77 0.62
CA VAL A 131 2.87 -16.00 1.38
C VAL A 131 3.75 -15.65 2.58
N VAL A 132 3.21 -15.82 3.78
CA VAL A 132 3.88 -15.45 5.03
C VAL A 132 3.75 -16.54 6.06
N GLU A 133 4.72 -16.62 6.96
CA GLU A 133 4.67 -17.48 8.14
C GLU A 133 3.42 -17.16 8.97
N LYS A 134 2.65 -18.17 9.33
CA LYS A 134 1.46 -18.04 10.17
C LYS A 134 1.77 -17.38 11.50
N SER A 135 2.97 -17.61 12.04
CA SER A 135 3.46 -16.99 13.28
C SER A 135 3.75 -15.50 13.19
N ALA A 136 3.86 -14.94 11.96
CA ALA A 136 3.95 -13.50 11.71
C ALA A 136 2.57 -12.84 11.60
N VAL A 137 1.52 -13.63 11.36
CA VAL A 137 0.14 -13.13 11.32
C VAL A 137 -0.56 -13.32 12.66
N LEU A 138 -0.44 -14.51 13.26
CA LEU A 138 -1.14 -14.90 14.47
C LEU A 138 -0.18 -15.03 15.68
N PRO A 139 -0.65 -14.74 16.92
CA PRO A 139 -1.96 -14.18 17.23
C PRO A 139 -2.08 -12.72 16.75
N LEU A 140 -3.31 -12.31 16.42
CA LEU A 140 -3.59 -10.94 16.02
C LEU A 140 -3.34 -9.96 17.18
N GLN A 141 -3.07 -8.71 16.85
CA GLN A 141 -3.03 -7.58 17.79
C GLN A 141 -4.10 -6.56 17.44
N LYS A 142 -4.40 -5.62 18.35
CA LYS A 142 -5.30 -4.50 18.06
C LYS A 142 -4.52 -3.19 18.00
N VAL A 143 -4.77 -2.39 16.98
CA VAL A 143 -4.19 -1.05 16.80
C VAL A 143 -5.29 -0.03 16.57
N SER A 144 -4.93 1.25 16.66
CA SER A 144 -5.86 2.35 16.42
C SER A 144 -6.19 2.48 14.93
N PHE A 145 -7.47 2.70 14.66
CA PHE A 145 -7.99 3.07 13.34
C PHE A 145 -9.07 4.12 13.56
N GLY A 146 -8.65 5.38 13.60
CA GLY A 146 -9.47 6.49 14.05
C GLY A 146 -9.95 6.27 15.49
N PRO A 147 -11.27 6.28 15.76
CA PRO A 147 -11.82 6.06 17.09
C PRO A 147 -11.86 4.59 17.51
N LEU A 148 -11.45 3.66 16.65
CA LEU A 148 -11.63 2.22 16.84
C LEU A 148 -10.32 1.50 17.20
N GLN A 149 -10.46 0.34 17.86
CA GLN A 149 -9.37 -0.61 18.11
C GLN A 149 -9.65 -1.89 17.33
N LEU A 150 -8.99 -2.06 16.19
CA LEU A 150 -9.31 -3.12 15.21
C LEU A 150 -8.18 -4.14 15.08
N PRO A 151 -8.50 -5.41 14.75
CA PRO A 151 -7.51 -6.47 14.63
C PRO A 151 -6.61 -6.28 13.41
N VAL A 152 -5.30 -6.43 13.62
CA VAL A 152 -4.26 -6.47 12.58
C VAL A 152 -3.32 -7.67 12.82
N PRO A 153 -2.57 -8.11 11.81
CA PRO A 153 -1.55 -9.15 11.97
C PRO A 153 -0.55 -8.82 13.08
N LYS A 154 0.05 -9.86 13.70
CA LYS A 154 1.13 -9.70 14.68
C LYS A 154 2.31 -8.87 14.17
N SER A 155 2.62 -9.00 12.89
CA SER A 155 3.67 -8.23 12.21
C SER A 155 3.12 -7.69 10.89
N PRO A 156 2.35 -6.57 10.90
CA PRO A 156 1.66 -6.05 9.72
C PRO A 156 2.59 -5.83 8.52
N GLU A 157 3.82 -5.41 8.81
CA GLU A 157 4.86 -5.13 7.83
C GLU A 157 5.20 -6.32 6.93
N THR A 158 5.06 -7.57 7.42
CA THR A 158 5.38 -8.76 6.60
C THR A 158 4.44 -8.90 5.41
N LEU A 159 3.18 -8.48 5.56
CA LEU A 159 2.22 -8.39 4.47
C LEU A 159 2.43 -7.09 3.68
N LEU A 160 2.48 -5.94 4.37
CA LEU A 160 2.58 -4.62 3.70
C LEU A 160 3.80 -4.51 2.78
N ASN A 161 4.94 -5.09 3.15
CA ASN A 161 6.15 -5.07 2.33
C ASN A 161 6.02 -5.87 1.02
N GLN A 162 5.17 -6.90 0.98
CA GLN A 162 4.91 -7.67 -0.24
C GLN A 162 3.89 -6.98 -1.15
N ILE A 163 2.91 -6.30 -0.56
CA ILE A 163 1.75 -5.72 -1.30
C ILE A 163 2.05 -4.32 -1.78
N TYR A 164 2.66 -3.51 -0.92
CA TYR A 164 2.96 -2.11 -1.16
C TYR A 164 4.46 -1.87 -0.93
N PRO A 165 5.34 -2.36 -1.82
CA PRO A 165 6.75 -2.02 -1.74
C PRO A 165 6.94 -0.52 -1.54
N TYR A 166 7.74 -0.13 -0.55
CA TYR A 166 8.03 1.26 -0.21
C TYR A 166 6.87 2.07 0.38
N TRP A 167 5.81 1.45 0.90
CA TRP A 167 4.68 2.14 1.54
C TRP A 167 5.11 3.14 2.62
N ASN A 168 6.20 2.87 3.34
CA ASN A 168 6.76 3.70 4.39
C ASN A 168 7.65 4.84 3.88
N ARG A 169 7.83 4.98 2.56
CA ARG A 169 8.75 5.96 1.95
C ARG A 169 8.17 6.70 0.76
N GLN A 170 7.52 5.97 -0.14
CA GLN A 170 6.91 6.49 -1.37
C GLN A 170 5.48 5.95 -1.52
N PRO A 171 4.54 6.39 -0.68
CA PRO A 171 3.13 6.07 -0.87
C PRO A 171 2.67 6.34 -2.30
N SER A 172 1.77 5.48 -2.77
CA SER A 172 1.03 5.68 -4.01
C SER A 172 -0.38 6.15 -3.68
N SER A 173 -0.95 6.96 -4.56
CA SER A 173 -2.39 7.21 -4.62
C SER A 173 -3.07 6.32 -5.66
N SER A 174 -4.36 6.10 -5.50
CA SER A 174 -5.22 5.47 -6.51
C SER A 174 -6.04 6.54 -7.23
N ASN A 175 -6.27 6.37 -8.52
CA ASN A 175 -7.28 7.15 -9.25
C ASN A 175 -8.64 6.45 -9.27
N TYR A 176 -8.83 5.37 -8.51
CA TYR A 176 -10.12 4.70 -8.38
C TYR A 176 -10.95 5.33 -7.26
N SER A 177 -12.26 5.42 -7.48
CA SER A 177 -13.27 5.94 -6.56
C SER A 177 -14.23 4.81 -6.23
N HIS A 178 -14.15 4.30 -5.02
CA HIS A 178 -15.02 3.19 -4.58
C HIS A 178 -16.46 3.64 -4.36
N ARG A 179 -16.69 4.92 -4.07
CA ARG A 179 -18.04 5.51 -4.03
C ARG A 179 -18.83 5.38 -5.32
N SER A 180 -18.14 5.50 -6.45
CA SER A 180 -18.76 5.42 -7.78
C SER A 180 -18.48 4.10 -8.49
N GLU A 181 -17.59 3.26 -7.97
CA GLU A 181 -17.01 2.11 -8.68
C GLU A 181 -16.47 2.54 -10.06
N GLY A 182 -15.65 3.59 -10.07
CA GLY A 182 -15.15 4.22 -11.30
C GLY A 182 -13.84 4.98 -11.11
N SER A 183 -13.22 5.42 -12.20
CA SER A 183 -11.95 6.15 -12.15
C SER A 183 -12.14 7.67 -12.21
N TYR A 184 -11.39 8.38 -11.39
CA TYR A 184 -11.14 9.80 -11.52
C TYR A 184 -10.30 10.10 -12.78
N SER A 185 -10.35 11.35 -13.26
CA SER A 185 -9.58 11.79 -14.42
C SER A 185 -8.11 12.06 -14.10
N GLU A 186 -7.79 12.39 -12.85
CA GLU A 186 -6.40 12.61 -12.43
C GLU A 186 -5.67 11.26 -12.30
N PRO A 187 -4.40 11.17 -12.75
CA PRO A 187 -3.65 9.93 -12.67
C PRO A 187 -3.20 9.62 -11.23
N SER A 188 -2.97 8.34 -10.96
CA SER A 188 -2.25 7.87 -9.77
C SER A 188 -0.87 8.53 -9.68
N GLU A 189 -0.44 8.83 -8.46
CA GLU A 189 0.84 9.48 -8.18
C GLU A 189 1.64 8.70 -7.13
N ARG A 190 2.96 8.85 -7.14
CA ARG A 190 3.86 8.45 -6.05
C ARG A 190 4.61 9.68 -5.56
N ARG A 191 4.66 9.88 -4.25
CA ARG A 191 5.37 11.01 -3.62
C ARG A 191 6.13 10.54 -2.40
N ARG A 192 7.17 11.29 -2.02
CA ARG A 192 7.91 11.03 -0.79
C ARG A 192 6.99 11.22 0.40
N ILE A 193 7.12 10.34 1.38
CA ILE A 193 6.36 10.45 2.63
C ILE A 193 6.69 11.75 3.38
N ALA A 194 7.92 12.24 3.26
CA ALA A 194 8.33 13.52 3.84
C ALA A 194 7.57 14.70 3.22
N ASP A 195 7.45 14.75 1.89
CA ASP A 195 6.69 15.82 1.21
C ASP A 195 5.20 15.79 1.58
N LEU A 196 4.68 14.58 1.80
CA LEU A 196 3.29 14.41 2.21
C LEU A 196 3.09 14.70 3.69
N ALA A 197 4.10 14.52 4.55
CA ALA A 197 4.01 14.81 5.97
C ALA A 197 3.80 16.31 6.23
N ASP A 198 4.35 17.17 5.38
CA ASP A 198 4.10 18.61 5.40
C ASP A 198 2.65 18.96 5.03
N GLU A 199 2.02 18.18 4.16
CA GLU A 199 0.64 18.41 3.67
C GLU A 199 -0.42 17.68 4.51
N PHE A 200 -0.07 16.54 5.10
CA PHE A 200 -0.93 15.66 5.89
C PHE A 200 -0.19 15.30 7.19
N PRO A 201 -0.36 16.05 8.29
CA PRO A 201 0.40 15.84 9.53
C PRO A 201 0.09 14.53 10.27
N MET A 202 -0.70 13.62 9.69
CA MET A 202 -1.11 12.35 10.28
C MET A 202 -0.15 11.18 10.01
N PHE A 203 0.99 11.39 9.35
CA PHE A 203 1.97 10.31 9.17
C PHE A 203 2.72 10.02 10.48
N ASN A 204 2.49 8.85 11.06
CA ASN A 204 3.24 8.35 12.20
C ASN A 204 4.39 7.43 11.75
N VAL A 205 5.19 7.91 10.81
CA VAL A 205 6.51 7.32 10.53
C VAL A 205 7.56 8.16 11.21
N ASN A 206 8.57 7.52 11.80
CA ASN A 206 9.76 8.23 12.27
C ASN A 206 10.37 8.93 11.05
N LEU A 207 10.21 10.26 10.96
CA LEU A 207 10.79 11.08 9.90
C LEU A 207 12.29 11.35 10.14
N ASP A 208 12.83 10.84 11.25
CA ASP A 208 14.27 10.78 11.56
C ASP A 208 14.98 9.77 10.66
N PHE A 209 14.86 9.96 9.35
CA PHE A 209 15.81 9.44 8.39
C PHE A 209 17.01 10.40 8.42
N THR A 210 17.97 10.15 9.31
CA THR A 210 19.29 10.75 9.15
C THR A 210 19.85 10.22 7.83
N ASP A 211 19.87 11.12 6.85
CA ASP A 211 20.27 10.91 5.47
C ASP A 211 21.79 10.72 5.40
N ASP A 212 22.28 9.60 5.93
CA ASP A 212 23.67 9.22 5.77
C ASP A 212 23.87 8.81 4.30
N SER A 213 24.33 9.75 3.48
CA SER A 213 24.79 9.46 2.12
C SER A 213 25.87 8.37 2.21
N VAL A 214 25.61 7.21 1.60
CA VAL A 214 26.56 6.09 1.65
C VAL A 214 27.61 6.25 0.55
N VAL A 215 27.24 6.81 -0.61
CA VAL A 215 28.17 7.07 -1.71
C VAL A 215 27.73 8.30 -2.50
N VAL A 216 28.66 9.21 -2.81
CA VAL A 216 28.43 10.32 -3.74
C VAL A 216 29.16 10.02 -5.04
N TYR A 217 28.43 9.99 -6.16
CA TYR A 217 29.03 9.96 -7.50
C TYR A 217 28.98 11.35 -8.13
N HIS A 218 29.87 11.61 -9.08
CA HIS A 218 29.74 12.73 -10.00
C HIS A 218 29.12 12.24 -11.30
N GLY A 219 27.93 12.75 -11.64
CA GLY A 219 27.24 12.42 -12.89
C GLY A 219 27.60 13.40 -14.01
N GLU A 220 27.89 12.86 -15.19
CA GLU A 220 28.04 13.62 -16.44
C GLU A 220 27.03 13.10 -17.46
N HIS A 221 25.96 13.87 -17.70
CA HIS A 221 24.87 13.56 -18.63
C HIS A 221 24.79 14.68 -19.69
N PRO A 222 24.26 14.45 -20.92
CA PRO A 222 24.25 15.48 -21.97
C PRO A 222 23.52 16.77 -21.58
N SER A 223 22.56 16.67 -20.68
CA SER A 223 21.74 17.81 -20.21
C SER A 223 22.16 18.38 -18.85
N TRP A 224 23.08 17.74 -18.13
CA TRP A 224 23.45 18.17 -16.77
C TRP A 224 24.77 17.53 -16.31
N SER A 225 25.48 18.19 -15.41
CA SER A 225 26.62 17.64 -14.70
C SER A 225 26.53 18.05 -13.23
N GLY A 226 26.83 17.13 -12.31
CA GLY A 226 26.69 17.41 -10.89
C GLY A 226 26.74 16.18 -10.00
N PRO A 227 26.67 16.38 -8.67
CA PRO A 227 26.67 15.26 -7.72
C PRO A 227 25.37 14.47 -7.80
N VAL A 228 25.49 13.15 -7.67
CA VAL A 228 24.38 12.22 -7.43
C VAL A 228 24.66 11.50 -6.12
N HIS A 229 23.83 11.75 -5.12
CA HIS A 229 23.95 11.18 -3.79
C HIS A 229 23.19 9.86 -3.78
N PHE A 230 23.80 8.80 -3.25
CA PHE A 230 23.18 7.48 -3.07
C PHE A 230 23.10 7.17 -1.59
N PHE A 231 21.94 6.67 -1.17
CA PHE A 231 21.60 6.43 0.23
C PHE A 231 21.47 4.93 0.49
N SER A 232 21.80 4.47 1.71
CA SER A 232 21.76 3.03 2.09
C SER A 232 20.42 2.39 1.87
N ASP A 233 19.37 3.20 1.88
CA ASP A 233 17.99 2.78 1.79
C ASP A 233 17.53 2.57 0.33
N GLY A 234 18.42 2.75 -0.66
CA GLY A 234 18.13 2.59 -2.09
C GLY A 234 17.71 3.88 -2.78
N ARG A 235 17.77 5.04 -2.12
CA ARG A 235 17.47 6.33 -2.75
C ARG A 235 18.66 6.92 -3.49
N MET A 236 18.37 7.79 -4.45
CA MET A 236 19.36 8.69 -5.03
C MET A 236 18.82 10.12 -5.18
N SER A 237 19.68 11.12 -5.16
CA SER A 237 19.29 12.52 -5.43
C SER A 237 20.36 13.30 -6.18
N ARG A 238 19.91 14.21 -7.05
CA ARG A 238 20.67 15.36 -7.55
C ARG A 238 20.24 16.57 -6.71
N PRO A 239 21.06 17.01 -5.73
CA PRO A 239 20.67 18.04 -4.76
C PRO A 239 20.06 19.29 -5.41
N GLY A 240 18.84 19.64 -4.99
CA GLY A 240 18.12 20.82 -5.48
C GLY A 240 17.59 20.72 -6.93
N VAL A 241 17.73 19.56 -7.58
CA VAL A 241 17.32 19.37 -8.98
C VAL A 241 16.23 18.30 -9.10
N ASP A 242 16.55 17.08 -8.67
CA ASP A 242 15.74 15.90 -8.94
C ASP A 242 16.16 14.70 -8.08
N GLU A 243 15.29 13.72 -7.93
CA GLU A 243 15.52 12.56 -7.06
C GLU A 243 15.01 11.28 -7.69
N GLY A 244 15.26 10.15 -7.01
CA GLY A 244 14.75 8.87 -7.42
C GLY A 244 15.18 7.75 -6.50
N ARG A 245 15.11 6.52 -7.03
CA ARG A 245 15.68 5.33 -6.39
C ARG A 245 16.68 4.66 -7.34
N TYR A 246 17.55 3.85 -6.78
CA TYR A 246 18.45 3.03 -7.54
C TYR A 246 18.37 1.57 -7.12
N GLU A 247 18.62 0.69 -8.07
CA GLU A 247 18.78 -0.74 -7.82
C GLU A 247 20.13 -1.18 -8.38
N LYS A 248 20.93 -1.89 -7.58
CA LYS A 248 22.18 -2.47 -8.06
C LYS A 248 21.88 -3.72 -8.87
N ILE A 249 22.54 -3.84 -10.02
CA ILE A 249 22.51 -5.03 -10.86
C ILE A 249 23.82 -5.76 -10.60
N GLU A 250 23.80 -6.62 -9.60
CA GLU A 250 25.00 -7.29 -9.07
C GLU A 250 26.14 -6.27 -8.82
N ASP A 251 27.38 -6.63 -9.16
CA ASP A 251 28.54 -5.76 -9.01
C ASP A 251 28.81 -4.88 -10.24
N HIS A 252 28.08 -5.09 -11.35
CA HIS A 252 28.44 -4.51 -12.65
C HIS A 252 27.46 -3.45 -13.15
N GLY A 253 26.28 -3.30 -12.56
CA GLY A 253 25.29 -2.35 -13.05
C GLY A 253 24.52 -1.62 -11.97
N ILE A 254 23.85 -0.56 -12.39
CA ILE A 254 22.94 0.24 -11.57
C ILE A 254 21.80 0.73 -12.45
N ALA A 255 20.57 0.47 -12.02
CA ALA A 255 19.37 1.04 -12.60
C ALA A 255 18.96 2.26 -11.78
N LEU A 256 18.81 3.40 -12.44
CA LEU A 256 18.39 4.67 -11.87
C LEU A 256 16.95 4.93 -12.28
N PHE A 257 16.05 5.05 -11.32
CA PHE A 257 14.66 5.37 -11.56
C PHE A 257 14.38 6.77 -11.02
N TRP A 258 14.41 7.75 -11.92
CA TRP A 258 14.13 9.14 -11.62
C TRP A 258 12.64 9.38 -11.40
N ASP A 259 12.29 10.29 -10.48
CA ASP A 259 10.89 10.62 -10.22
C ASP A 259 10.27 11.42 -11.38
N ARG A 260 11.09 12.20 -12.10
CA ARG A 260 10.65 13.10 -13.18
C ARG A 260 11.10 12.67 -14.58
N TRP A 261 11.89 11.62 -14.71
CA TRP A 261 12.49 11.20 -15.98
C TRP A 261 12.40 9.70 -16.20
N ALA A 262 12.58 9.29 -17.45
CA ALA A 262 12.62 7.87 -17.78
C ALA A 262 13.79 7.16 -17.05
N PRO A 263 13.63 5.89 -16.66
CA PRO A 263 14.70 5.13 -16.04
C PRO A 263 15.93 5.03 -16.94
N GLU A 264 17.11 4.98 -16.32
CA GLU A 264 18.40 4.85 -16.98
C GLU A 264 19.18 3.69 -16.38
N VAL A 265 19.91 2.94 -17.21
CA VAL A 265 20.69 1.79 -16.74
C VAL A 265 22.14 2.02 -17.12
N LEU A 266 23.01 2.04 -16.12
CA LEU A 266 24.43 2.22 -16.31
C LEU A 266 25.17 0.96 -15.88
N VAL A 267 26.21 0.63 -16.62
CA VAL A 267 27.06 -0.53 -16.38
C VAL A 267 28.51 -0.09 -16.20
N ARG A 268 29.28 -0.84 -15.43
CA ARG A 268 30.71 -0.65 -15.26
C ARG A 268 31.43 -1.95 -15.55
N LYS A 269 32.69 -1.84 -15.98
CA LYS A 269 33.54 -3.00 -16.28
C LYS A 269 33.97 -3.74 -15.02
N ASP A 270 34.27 -2.99 -13.97
CA ASP A 270 34.75 -3.48 -12.68
C ASP A 270 34.44 -2.45 -11.59
N SER A 271 34.73 -2.79 -10.33
CA SER A 271 34.42 -1.97 -9.16
C SER A 271 35.13 -0.61 -9.13
N THR A 272 36.19 -0.43 -9.92
CA THR A 272 36.98 0.81 -9.99
C THR A 272 36.61 1.69 -11.18
N SER A 273 35.88 1.15 -12.14
CA SER A 273 35.44 1.86 -13.33
C SER A 273 34.20 2.71 -13.05
N ALA A 274 34.07 3.84 -13.74
CA ALA A 274 32.83 4.62 -13.76
C ALA A 274 31.69 3.77 -14.33
N TYR A 275 30.47 3.99 -13.82
CA TYR A 275 29.28 3.48 -14.50
C TYR A 275 29.03 4.32 -15.75
N ARG A 276 28.60 3.67 -16.83
CA ARG A 276 28.28 4.29 -18.11
C ARG A 276 27.00 3.71 -18.69
N ASP A 277 26.13 4.56 -19.21
CA ASP A 277 25.01 4.12 -20.04
C ASP A 277 25.54 3.59 -21.39
N PRO A 278 25.21 2.35 -21.80
CA PRO A 278 25.72 1.78 -23.04
C PRO A 278 25.18 2.46 -24.31
N THR A 279 24.07 3.20 -24.19
CA THR A 279 23.33 3.78 -25.32
C THR A 279 23.54 5.28 -25.50
N LYS A 280 24.02 5.99 -24.47
CA LYS A 280 24.17 7.46 -24.50
C LYS A 280 25.33 7.96 -23.63
N PRO A 281 25.78 9.22 -23.79
CA PRO A 281 26.92 9.75 -23.05
C PRO A 281 26.50 10.17 -21.63
N PHE A 282 26.15 9.19 -20.80
CA PHE A 282 25.87 9.36 -19.37
C PHE A 282 26.84 8.51 -18.54
N PHE A 283 27.55 9.15 -17.62
CA PHE A 283 28.54 8.54 -16.74
C PHE A 283 28.27 8.88 -15.28
N LEU A 284 28.57 7.94 -14.37
CA LEU A 284 28.69 8.19 -12.93
C LEU A 284 30.10 7.81 -12.48
N TYR A 285 30.89 8.80 -12.11
CA TYR A 285 32.24 8.64 -11.58
C TYR A 285 32.19 8.53 -10.05
N PRO A 286 32.80 7.50 -9.44
CA PRO A 286 32.96 7.47 -7.99
C PRO A 286 33.78 8.69 -7.55
N ARG A 287 33.34 9.39 -6.50
CA ARG A 287 34.15 10.43 -5.83
C ARG A 287 35.15 9.82 -4.87
#